data_AF-A0A1Z8WVX7-F1
#
_entry.id   AF-A0A1Z8WVX7-F1
#
_cell.length_a   1.000
_cell.length_b   1.000
_cell.length_c   1.000
_cell.angle_alpha   90.00
_cell.angle_beta   90.00
_cell.angle_gamma   90.00
#
_symmetry.space_group_name_H-M   'P 1'
#
loop_
_entity.id
_entity.type
_entity.pdbx_description
1 polymer ?
#
loop_
_entity_poly.entity_id
_entity_poly.type
_entity_poly.pdbx_seq_one_letter_code
_entity_poly.pdbx_strand_id
1 'polypeptide(L)'
;MESSEIGRIKLLIYLSILGSFVAGIFLLFVNFEEGKSLIEIHSSTVIFPLFVPFLIGLVCLYSSRRKNVSQVYLPITLLIGAILLFYFQIGMFALVGNYAFIYLFSAALLLSSSVTSFIFVFSKRKKK
;
A
#
# COMPACT_ATOMS: atom_id res chain seq x y z
N MET A 1 6.77 10.15 23.64
CA MET A 1 6.00 10.78 22.54
C MET A 1 6.51 10.34 21.17
N GLU A 2 7.83 10.34 20.94
CA GLU A 2 8.46 9.94 19.66
C GLU A 2 8.23 8.47 19.26
N SER A 3 8.22 7.53 20.22
CA SER A 3 7.99 6.10 19.94
C SER A 3 6.54 5.78 19.55
N SER A 4 5.58 6.55 20.06
CA SER A 4 4.14 6.38 19.79
C SER A 4 3.80 6.72 18.34
N GLU A 5 4.31 7.84 17.83
CA GLU A 5 4.08 8.32 16.46
C GLU A 5 4.67 7.35 15.42
N ILE A 6 5.91 6.91 15.63
CA ILE A 6 6.56 5.90 14.78
C ILE A 6 5.82 4.56 14.84
N GLY A 7 5.29 4.19 16.01
CA GLY A 7 4.44 3.02 16.18
C GLY A 7 3.16 3.10 15.33
N ARG A 8 2.48 4.25 15.32
CA ARG A 8 1.29 4.49 14.50
C ARG A 8 1.59 4.41 13.00
N ILE A 9 2.69 5.02 12.54
CA ILE A 9 3.10 4.97 11.13
C ILE A 9 3.32 3.51 10.70
N LYS A 10 4.05 2.73 11.50
CA LYS A 10 4.28 1.30 11.22
C LYS A 10 2.99 0.51 11.21
N LEU A 11 2.09 0.76 12.14
CA LEU A 11 0.79 0.09 12.21
C LEU A 11 -0.06 0.35 10.95
N LEU A 12 -0.09 1.59 10.46
CA LEU A 12 -0.77 1.93 9.19
C LEU A 12 -0.16 1.20 8.00
N ILE A 13 1.17 1.09 7.94
CA ILE A 13 1.86 0.33 6.89
C ILE A 13 1.50 -1.16 6.98
N TYR A 14 1.50 -1.76 8.18
CA TYR A 14 1.09 -3.16 8.35
C TYR A 14 -0.35 -3.41 7.93
N LEU A 15 -1.29 -2.53 8.30
CA LEU A 15 -2.68 -2.64 7.88
C LEU A 15 -2.82 -2.53 6.37
N SER A 16 -2.05 -1.64 5.73
CA SER A 16 -2.01 -1.53 4.27
C SER A 16 -1.50 -2.81 3.60
N ILE A 17 -0.42 -3.41 4.12
CA ILE A 17 0.13 -4.67 3.63
C ILE A 17 -0.90 -5.80 3.74
N LEU A 18 -1.52 -5.95 4.92
CA LEU A 18 -2.54 -6.96 5.17
C LEU A 18 -3.75 -6.76 4.25
N GLY A 19 -4.24 -5.53 4.14
CA GLY A 19 -5.36 -5.19 3.26
C GLY A 19 -5.07 -5.55 1.80
N SER A 20 -3.89 -5.20 1.30
CA SER A 20 -3.46 -5.52 -0.07
C SER A 20 -3.34 -7.02 -0.32
N PHE A 21 -2.82 -7.77 0.65
CA PHE A 21 -2.66 -9.21 0.53
C PHE A 21 -4.01 -9.93 0.52
N VAL A 22 -4.89 -9.59 1.47
CA VAL A 22 -6.24 -10.17 1.56
C VAL A 22 -7.07 -9.79 0.34
N ALA A 23 -6.98 -8.55 -0.14
CA ALA A 23 -7.59 -8.11 -1.39
C ALA A 23 -7.14 -8.95 -2.59
N GLY A 24 -5.82 -9.18 -2.73
CA GLY A 24 -5.28 -10.01 -3.80
C GLY A 24 -5.77 -11.44 -3.75
N ILE A 25 -5.81 -12.05 -2.56
CA ILE A 25 -6.39 -13.38 -2.35
C ILE A 25 -7.87 -13.38 -2.73
N PHE A 26 -8.65 -12.44 -2.22
CA PHE A 26 -10.09 -12.37 -2.47
C PHE A 26 -10.40 -12.25 -3.97
N LEU A 27 -9.66 -11.41 -4.69
CA LEU A 27 -9.83 -11.23 -6.13
C LEU A 27 -9.52 -12.50 -6.91
N LEU A 28 -8.53 -13.30 -6.52
CA LEU A 28 -8.25 -14.58 -7.20
C LEU A 28 -9.46 -15.53 -7.23
N PHE A 29 -10.30 -15.50 -6.19
CA PHE A 29 -11.41 -16.42 -6.00
C PHE A 29 -12.79 -15.81 -6.28
N VAL A 30 -12.88 -14.50 -6.50
CA VAL A 30 -14.14 -13.86 -6.93
C VAL A 30 -14.46 -14.26 -8.37
N ASN A 31 -15.73 -14.58 -8.59
CA ASN A 31 -16.28 -14.82 -9.93
C ASN A 31 -16.54 -13.48 -10.63
N PHE A 32 -16.04 -13.37 -11.85
CA PHE A 32 -16.22 -12.23 -12.74
C PHE A 32 -17.31 -12.52 -13.77
N GLU A 33 -17.30 -11.82 -14.91
CA GLU A 33 -18.21 -12.04 -16.02
C GLU A 33 -18.20 -13.51 -16.47
N GLU A 34 -19.38 -14.03 -16.78
CA GLU A 34 -19.66 -15.44 -17.11
C GLU A 34 -19.47 -16.46 -15.97
N GLY A 35 -19.28 -16.02 -14.73
CA GLY A 35 -19.18 -16.91 -13.57
C GLY A 35 -17.83 -17.64 -13.44
N LYS A 36 -16.83 -17.23 -14.24
CA LYS A 36 -15.45 -17.71 -14.16
C LYS A 36 -14.65 -16.83 -13.20
N SER A 37 -13.75 -17.44 -12.45
CA SER A 37 -12.83 -16.75 -11.56
C SER A 37 -11.65 -16.13 -12.32
N LEU A 38 -10.99 -15.12 -11.74
CA LEU A 38 -9.83 -14.46 -12.34
C LEU A 38 -8.69 -15.43 -12.72
N ILE A 39 -8.51 -16.46 -11.90
CA ILE A 39 -7.51 -17.51 -12.16
C ILE A 39 -7.90 -18.40 -13.34
N GLU A 40 -9.19 -18.57 -13.63
CA GLU A 40 -9.68 -19.33 -14.78
C GLU A 40 -9.58 -18.53 -16.08
N ILE A 41 -9.78 -17.21 -16.03
CA ILE A 41 -9.77 -16.34 -17.22
C ILE A 41 -8.32 -16.02 -17.64
N HIS A 42 -7.40 -15.79 -16.71
CA HIS A 42 -6.03 -15.34 -17.03
C HIS A 42 -4.90 -16.19 -16.43
N SER A 43 -5.20 -17.36 -15.81
CA SER A 43 -4.24 -18.36 -15.33
C SER A 43 -3.10 -17.80 -14.47
N SER A 44 -1.93 -17.52 -15.05
CA SER A 44 -0.73 -17.04 -14.35
C SER A 44 -0.45 -15.54 -14.54
N THR A 45 -1.03 -14.91 -15.55
CA THR A 45 -0.67 -13.54 -15.96
C THR A 45 -1.17 -12.47 -15.00
N VAL A 46 -2.18 -12.78 -14.16
CA VAL A 46 -2.81 -11.81 -13.24
C VAL A 46 -2.43 -12.03 -11.78
N ILE A 47 -1.87 -13.19 -11.43
CA ILE A 47 -1.41 -13.48 -10.06
C ILE A 47 -0.36 -12.45 -9.63
N PHE A 48 0.64 -12.20 -10.47
CA PHE A 48 1.72 -11.27 -10.12
C PHE A 48 1.23 -9.82 -9.96
N PRO A 49 0.46 -9.23 -10.90
CA PRO A 49 -0.17 -7.92 -10.70
C PRO A 49 -0.92 -7.79 -9.37
N LEU A 50 -1.76 -8.76 -9.00
CA LEU A 50 -2.57 -8.71 -7.78
C LEU A 50 -1.76 -8.53 -6.48
N PHE A 51 -0.49 -8.95 -6.47
CA PHE A 51 0.40 -8.82 -5.31
C PHE A 51 1.40 -7.65 -5.41
N VAL A 52 1.41 -6.88 -6.50
CA VAL A 52 2.21 -5.64 -6.61
C VAL A 52 1.92 -4.66 -5.47
N PRO A 53 0.65 -4.41 -5.08
CA PRO A 53 0.32 -3.58 -3.92
C PRO A 53 0.96 -4.04 -2.60
N PHE A 54 1.00 -5.36 -2.41
CA PHE A 54 1.63 -5.98 -1.24
C PHE A 54 3.16 -5.76 -1.24
N LEU A 55 3.81 -5.91 -2.39
CA LEU A 55 5.26 -5.65 -2.54
C LEU A 55 5.60 -4.18 -2.26
N ILE A 56 4.79 -3.24 -2.75
CA ILE A 56 4.97 -1.80 -2.47
C ILE A 56 4.89 -1.53 -0.96
N GLY A 57 3.92 -2.14 -0.27
CA GLY A 57 3.80 -2.05 1.19
C GLY A 57 5.03 -2.60 1.92
N LEU A 58 5.59 -3.73 1.48
CA LEU A 58 6.81 -4.30 2.05
C LEU A 58 8.02 -3.38 1.90
N VAL A 59 8.20 -2.75 0.74
CA VAL A 59 9.28 -1.77 0.51
C VAL A 59 9.14 -0.56 1.44
N CYS A 60 7.91 -0.08 1.63
CA CYS A 60 7.59 0.99 2.58
C CYS A 60 7.93 0.60 4.03
N LEU A 61 7.56 -0.62 4.44
CA LEU A 61 7.85 -1.14 5.77
C LEU A 61 9.36 -1.29 6.00
N TYR A 62 10.08 -1.85 5.03
CA TYR A 62 11.53 -2.02 5.09
C TYR A 62 12.23 -0.66 5.26
N SER A 63 11.81 0.34 4.49
CA SER A 63 12.32 1.70 4.59
C SER A 63 12.06 2.32 5.97
N SER A 64 10.91 2.04 6.60
CA SER A 64 10.58 2.50 7.97
C SER A 64 11.43 1.89 9.08
N ARG A 65 12.12 0.77 8.83
CA ARG A 65 12.91 0.06 9.84
C ARG A 65 14.39 0.48 9.86
N ARG A 66 14.89 1.14 8.82
CA ARG A 66 16.30 1.54 8.76
C ARG A 66 16.58 2.71 9.71
N LYS A 67 17.46 2.49 10.70
CA LYS A 67 17.84 3.46 11.74
C LYS A 67 18.57 4.71 11.22
N ASN A 68 19.24 4.64 10.07
CA ASN A 68 20.09 5.72 9.53
C ASN A 68 19.46 6.47 8.34
N VAL A 69 18.15 6.31 8.14
CA VAL A 69 17.47 6.96 7.03
C VAL A 69 17.20 8.42 7.40
N SER A 70 17.63 9.33 6.51
CA SER A 70 17.38 10.77 6.65
C SER A 70 15.92 11.02 7.02
N GLN A 71 15.66 11.94 7.96
CA GLN A 71 14.30 12.28 8.42
C GLN A 71 13.36 12.65 7.25
N VAL A 72 13.90 13.06 6.11
CA VAL A 72 13.14 13.44 4.91
C VAL A 72 12.79 12.23 4.02
N TYR A 73 13.55 11.14 4.11
CA TYR A 73 13.42 10.01 3.18
C TYR A 73 12.18 9.16 3.49
N LEU A 74 11.89 8.87 4.75
CA LEU A 74 10.71 8.09 5.15
C LEU A 74 9.38 8.64 4.60
N PRO A 75 9.01 9.91 4.81
CA PRO A 75 7.75 10.45 4.31
C PRO A 75 7.67 10.45 2.79
N ILE A 76 8.79 10.70 2.09
CA ILE A 76 8.88 10.67 0.63
C ILE A 76 8.69 9.24 0.10
N THR A 77 9.33 8.23 0.69
CA THR A 77 9.16 6.83 0.28
C THR A 77 7.70 6.39 0.42
N LEU A 78 7.05 6.76 1.53
CA LEU A 78 5.63 6.45 1.75
C LEU A 78 4.71 7.18 0.77
N LEU A 79 5.04 8.43 0.40
CA LEU A 79 4.30 9.19 -0.59
C LEU A 79 4.40 8.55 -1.98
N ILE A 80 5.63 8.21 -2.40
CA ILE A 80 5.89 7.53 -3.67
C ILE A 80 5.16 6.18 -3.72
N GLY A 81 5.20 5.41 -2.62
CA GLY A 81 4.47 4.14 -2.50
C GLY A 81 2.95 4.32 -2.64
N ALA A 82 2.38 5.36 -2.03
CA ALA A 82 0.96 5.67 -2.17
C ALA A 82 0.58 6.07 -3.61
N ILE A 83 1.42 6.87 -4.28
CA ILE A 83 1.21 7.27 -5.68
C ILE A 83 1.27 6.05 -6.61
N LEU A 84 2.27 5.18 -6.44
CA LEU A 84 2.40 3.93 -7.20
C LEU A 84 1.17 3.05 -7.04
N LEU A 85 0.61 2.93 -5.84
CA LEU A 85 -0.62 2.19 -5.59
C LEU A 85 -1.82 2.80 -6.31
N PHE A 86 -1.95 4.13 -6.33
CA PHE A 86 -3.01 4.80 -7.07
C PHE A 86 -2.93 4.52 -8.58
N TYR A 87 -1.74 4.64 -9.18
CA TYR A 87 -1.54 4.31 -10.58
C TYR A 87 -1.82 2.84 -10.88
N PHE A 88 -1.34 1.95 -10.01
CA PHE A 88 -1.60 0.52 -10.13
C PHE A 88 -3.09 0.22 -10.09
N GLN A 89 -3.84 0.88 -9.20
CA GLN A 89 -5.28 0.71 -9.10
C GLN A 89 -6.01 1.16 -10.36
N ILE A 90 -5.60 2.28 -10.98
CA ILE A 90 -6.14 2.73 -12.27
C ILE A 90 -5.88 1.67 -13.34
N GLY A 91 -4.67 1.09 -13.39
CA GLY A 91 -4.34 0.00 -14.31
C GLY A 91 -5.17 -1.26 -14.09
N MET A 92 -5.41 -1.63 -12.83
CA MET A 92 -6.25 -2.78 -12.47
C MET A 92 -7.73 -2.59 -12.82
N PHE A 93 -8.20 -1.35 -12.99
CA PHE A 93 -9.59 -1.10 -13.39
C PHE A 93 -9.93 -1.75 -14.73
N ALA A 94 -8.96 -1.86 -15.64
CA ALA A 94 -9.14 -2.55 -16.92
C ALA A 94 -9.23 -4.09 -16.78
N LEU A 95 -8.63 -4.65 -15.72
CA LEU A 95 -8.56 -6.10 -15.50
C LEU A 95 -9.68 -6.63 -14.62
N VAL A 96 -10.02 -5.90 -13.57
CA VAL A 96 -10.95 -6.35 -12.52
C VAL A 96 -12.09 -5.36 -12.28
N GLY A 97 -12.24 -4.35 -13.15
CA GLY A 97 -13.33 -3.39 -13.10
C GLY A 97 -13.46 -2.71 -11.74
N ASN A 98 -14.70 -2.61 -11.26
CA ASN A 98 -15.01 -2.04 -9.95
C ASN A 98 -14.36 -2.78 -8.78
N TYR A 99 -13.96 -4.04 -8.93
CA TYR A 99 -13.29 -4.76 -7.86
C TYR A 99 -11.88 -4.22 -7.58
N ALA A 100 -11.29 -3.43 -8.50
CA ALA A 100 -10.03 -2.71 -8.26
C ALA A 100 -10.13 -1.72 -7.08
N PHE A 101 -11.34 -1.24 -6.75
CA PHE A 101 -11.56 -0.32 -5.63
C PHE A 101 -11.18 -0.91 -4.28
N ILE A 102 -11.10 -2.24 -4.14
CA ILE A 102 -10.68 -2.88 -2.88
C ILE A 102 -9.26 -2.48 -2.47
N TYR A 103 -8.38 -2.18 -3.45
CA TYR A 103 -7.01 -1.73 -3.19
C TYR A 103 -6.92 -0.25 -2.78
N LEU A 104 -7.98 0.54 -2.99
CA LEU A 104 -8.01 1.97 -2.59
C LEU A 104 -7.82 2.12 -1.08
N PHE A 105 -8.34 1.16 -0.32
CA PHE A 105 -8.19 1.12 1.13
C PHE A 105 -6.70 1.06 1.53
N SER A 106 -5.93 0.17 0.89
CA SER A 106 -4.50 0.06 1.14
C SER A 106 -3.72 1.30 0.71
N ALA A 107 -4.07 1.91 -0.43
CA ALA A 107 -3.48 3.16 -0.90
C ALA A 107 -3.74 4.31 0.07
N ALA A 108 -4.97 4.44 0.58
CA ALA A 108 -5.35 5.44 1.56
C ALA A 108 -4.60 5.29 2.89
N LEU A 109 -4.42 4.05 3.37
CA LEU A 109 -3.64 3.77 4.58
C LEU A 109 -2.15 4.14 4.42
N LEU A 110 -1.54 3.85 3.27
CA LEU A 110 -0.16 4.24 2.99
C LEU A 110 -0.02 5.76 2.86
N LEU A 111 -0.98 6.43 2.22
CA LEU A 111 -1.01 7.89 2.16
C LEU A 111 -1.13 8.51 3.55
N SER A 112 -2.02 7.98 4.39
CA SER A 112 -2.18 8.40 5.79
C SER A 112 -0.88 8.22 6.59
N SER A 113 -0.17 7.11 6.37
CA SER A 113 1.14 6.87 6.98
C SER A 113 2.20 7.89 6.52
N SER A 114 2.17 8.30 5.23
CA SER A 114 3.05 9.33 4.68
C SER A 114 2.78 10.69 5.31
N VAL A 115 1.52 11.12 5.34
CA VAL A 115 1.11 12.41 5.93
C VAL A 115 1.48 12.48 7.40
N THR A 116 1.21 11.41 8.16
CA THR A 116 1.60 11.31 9.58
C THR A 116 3.12 11.43 9.74
N SER A 117 3.89 10.77 8.86
CA SER A 117 5.35 10.88 8.86
C SER A 117 5.83 12.30 8.52
N PHE A 118 5.17 13.02 7.62
CA PHE A 118 5.49 14.42 7.31
C PHE A 118 5.25 15.32 8.52
N ILE A 119 4.08 15.22 9.15
CA ILE A 119 3.71 16.01 10.35
C ILE A 119 4.75 15.80 11.46
N PHE A 120 5.14 14.56 11.70
CA PHE A 120 6.14 14.21 12.69
C PHE A 120 7.51 14.85 12.41
N VAL A 121 8.00 14.75 11.17
CA VAL A 121 9.30 15.32 10.76
C VAL A 121 9.30 16.85 10.85
N PHE A 122 8.24 17.50 10.38
CA PHE A 122 8.11 18.97 10.46
C PHE A 122 7.99 19.47 11.90
N SER A 123 7.21 18.79 12.75
CA SER A 123 7.07 19.11 14.17
C SER A 123 8.42 19.00 14.90
N LYS A 124 9.23 18.00 14.56
CA LYS A 124 10.58 17.82 15.14
C LYS A 124 11.57 18.92 14.71
N ARG A 125 11.48 19.41 13.47
CA ARG A 125 12.30 20.55 13.01
C ARG A 125 11.94 21.87 13.70
N LYS A 126 10.67 22.10 14.04
CA LYS A 126 10.23 23.32 14.75
C LYS A 126 10.66 23.36 16.23
N LYS A 127 10.96 22.22 16.84
CA LYS A 127 11.38 22.10 18.24
C LYS A 127 12.91 22.10 18.43
N LYS A 128 13.67 22.22 17.35
CA LYS A 128 15.13 22.37 17.34
C LYS A 128 15.47 23.81 17.01
#